data_AF-A0AA41CIY0-F1
#
_entry.id   AF-A0AA41CIY0-F1
#
_cell.length_a   1.000
_cell.length_b   1.000
_cell.length_c   1.000
_cell.angle_alpha   90.00
_cell.angle_beta   90.00
_cell.angle_gamma   90.00
#
_symmetry.space_group_name_H-M   'P 1'
#
loop_
_entity.id
_entity.type
_entity.pdbx_description
1 polymer ?
#
loop_
_entity_poly.entity_id
_entity_poly.type
_entity_poly.pdbx_seq_one_letter_code
_entity_poly.pdbx_strand_id
1 'polypeptide(L)' 'MPGMVERIKQFARSPQGRRAAEQVRRAAADPRKRAQAQRLLGRLRGGRR' A
#
# COMPACT_ATOMS: atom_id res chain seq x y z
N MET A 1 -9.21 -8.16 25.39
CA MET A 1 -8.78 -7.05 24.51
C MET A 1 -8.38 -7.65 23.16
N PRO A 2 -8.93 -7.19 22.02
CA PRO A 2 -8.48 -7.66 20.72
C PRO A 2 -6.98 -7.34 20.55
N GLY A 3 -6.20 -8.33 20.11
CA GLY A 3 -4.78 -8.12 19.81
C GLY A 3 -4.59 -7.11 18.68
N MET A 4 -3.40 -6.51 18.58
CA MET A 4 -3.10 -5.50 17.55
C MET A 4 -3.45 -5.98 16.13
N VAL A 5 -3.22 -7.25 15.83
CA VAL A 5 -3.56 -7.87 14.54
C VAL A 5 -5.06 -7.85 14.27
N GLU A 6 -5.88 -8.14 15.26
CA GLU A 6 -7.35 -8.16 15.12
C GLU A 6 -7.90 -6.74 14.93
N ARG A 7 -7.25 -5.76 15.57
CA ARG A 7 -7.57 -4.34 15.40
C ARG A 7 -7.23 -3.83 14.00
N ILE A 8 -6.11 -4.28 13.43
CA ILE A 8 -5.74 -3.98 12.02
C ILE A 8 -6.73 -4.64 11.06
N LYS A 9 -7.12 -5.90 11.30
CA LYS A 9 -8.15 -6.58 10.49
C LYS A 9 -9.50 -5.87 10.56
N GLN A 10 -9.94 -5.46 11.75
CA GLN A 10 -11.16 -4.67 11.92
C GLN A 10 -11.05 -3.32 11.23
N PHE A 11 -9.91 -2.63 11.35
CA PHE A 11 -9.68 -1.36 10.68
C PHE A 11 -9.74 -1.54 9.16
N ALA A 12 -9.09 -2.55 8.60
CA ALA A 12 -9.13 -2.84 7.17
C ALA A 12 -10.56 -3.17 6.67
N ARG A 13 -11.40 -3.79 7.51
CA ARG A 13 -12.82 -4.07 7.21
C ARG A 13 -13.74 -2.87 7.43
N SER A 14 -13.29 -1.85 8.16
CA SER A 14 -14.05 -0.64 8.44
C SER A 14 -14.23 0.23 7.18
N PRO A 15 -15.25 1.10 7.11
CA PRO A 15 -15.42 2.03 5.99
C PRO A 15 -14.23 2.97 5.80
N GLN A 16 -13.51 3.33 6.88
CA GLN A 16 -12.31 4.16 6.83
C GLN A 16 -11.13 3.39 6.21
N GLY A 17 -10.94 2.13 6.61
CA GLY A 17 -9.91 1.26 6.03
C GLY A 17 -10.20 0.87 4.59
N ARG A 18 -11.47 0.66 4.22
CA ARG A 18 -11.88 0.48 2.83
C ARG A 18 -11.52 1.70 1.99
N ARG A 19 -11.84 2.92 2.44
CA ARG A 19 -11.46 4.17 1.73
C ARG A 19 -9.94 4.31 1.59
N ALA A 20 -9.17 3.96 2.62
CA ALA A 20 -7.72 3.98 2.55
C ALA A 20 -7.20 2.93 1.54
N ALA A 21 -7.73 1.70 1.59
CA ALA A 21 -7.38 0.64 0.66
C ALA A 21 -7.79 0.97 -0.79
N GLU A 22 -8.92 1.63 -0.99
CA GLU A 22 -9.37 2.11 -2.30
C GLU A 22 -8.49 3.23 -2.83
N GLN A 23 -8.09 4.20 -2.00
CA GLN A 23 -7.14 5.23 -2.41
C GLN A 23 -5.79 4.63 -2.82
N VAL A 24 -5.30 3.66 -2.05
CA VAL A 24 -4.08 2.91 -2.39
C VAL A 24 -4.29 2.10 -3.67
N ARG A 25 -5.41 1.39 -3.81
CA ARG A 25 -5.74 0.65 -5.04
C ARG A 25 -5.82 1.56 -6.25
N ARG A 26 -6.42 2.75 -6.13
CA ARG A 26 -6.55 3.72 -7.22
C ARG A 26 -5.19 4.31 -7.59
N ALA A 27 -4.38 4.64 -6.60
CA ALA A 27 -3.00 5.07 -6.79
C ALA A 27 -2.11 3.97 -7.40
N ALA A 28 -2.36 2.70 -7.07
CA ALA A 28 -1.63 1.55 -7.61
C ALA A 28 -2.15 1.09 -8.98
N ALA A 29 -3.44 1.31 -9.26
CA ALA A 29 -4.07 1.03 -10.54
C ALA A 29 -3.62 2.02 -11.63
N ASP A 30 -3.05 3.16 -11.23
CA ASP A 30 -2.47 4.11 -12.16
C ASP A 30 -1.14 3.56 -12.73
N PRO A 31 -1.08 3.20 -14.03
CA PRO A 31 0.11 2.62 -14.64
C PRO A 31 1.30 3.58 -14.61
N ARG A 32 1.06 4.90 -14.59
CA ARG A 32 2.13 5.90 -14.52
C ARG A 32 2.83 5.87 -13.17
N LYS A 33 2.06 5.75 -12.08
CA LYS A 33 2.59 5.61 -10.71
C LYS A 33 3.31 4.27 -10.54
N ARG A 34 2.81 3.20 -11.17
CA ARG A 34 3.46 1.88 -11.15
C ARG A 34 4.85 1.90 -11.80
N ALA A 35 4.99 2.55 -12.95
CA ALA A 35 6.29 2.69 -13.62
C ALA A 35 7.27 3.54 -12.78
N GLN A 36 6.79 4.61 -12.15
CA GLN A 36 7.60 5.45 -11.26
C GLN A 36 8.04 4.68 -10.01
N ALA A 37 7.13 3.94 -9.38
CA ALA A 37 7.44 3.08 -8.24
C ALA A 37 8.43 1.96 -8.60
N GLN A 38 8.28 1.32 -9.77
CA GLN A 38 9.24 0.33 -10.27
C GLN A 38 10.63 0.93 -10.48
N ARG A 39 10.73 2.14 -11.05
CA ARG A 39 12.03 2.84 -11.19
C ARG A 39 12.63 3.17 -9.83
N LEU A 40 11.83 3.64 -8.87
CA LEU A 40 12.29 3.97 -7.53
C LEU A 40 12.78 2.70 -6.79
N LEU A 41 12.03 1.62 -6.85
CA LEU A 41 12.39 0.31 -6.30
C LEU A 41 13.62 -0.26 -6.99
N GLY A 42 13.75 -0.07 -8.31
CA GLY A 42 14.93 -0.46 -9.09
C GLY A 42 16.18 0.29 -8.64
N ARG A 43 16.08 1.60 -8.37
CA ARG A 43 17.19 2.39 -7.80
C ARG A 43 17.56 1.94 -6.39
N LEU A 44 16.57 1.71 -5.53
CA LEU A 44 16.80 1.22 -4.16
C LEU A 44 17.43 -0.18 -4.14
N ARG A 45 17.07 -1.07 -5.07
CA ARG A 45 17.69 -2.39 -5.23
C ARG A 45 19.06 -2.33 -5.91
N GLY A 46 19.26 -1.39 -6.84
CA GLY A 46 20.50 -1.24 -7.61
C GLY A 46 21.63 -0.53 -6.86
N GLY A 47 21.32 0.27 -5.84
CA GLY A 47 22.32 0.96 -5.00
C GLY A 47 22.91 0.12 -3.87
N ARG A 48 22.68 -1.21 -3.86
CA ARG A 48 23.15 -2.13 -2.81
C ARG A 48 24.26 -3.06 -3.32
N ARG A 49 25.16 -2.55 -4.15
CA ARG A 49 26.33 -3.27 -4.63
C ARG A 49 27.56 -2.41 -4.53
#